data_AF-E2A0G9-F1
#
_entry.id   AF-E2A0G9-F1
#
_cell.length_a   1.000
_cell.length_b   1.000
_cell.length_c   1.000
_cell.angle_alpha   90.00
_cell.angle_beta   90.00
_cell.angle_gamma   90.00
#
_symmetry.space_group_name_H-M   'P 1'
#
loop_
_entity.id
_entity.type
_entity.pdbx_description
1 polymer ?
#
loop_
_entity_poly.entity_id
_entity_poly.type
_entity_poly.pdbx_seq_one_letter_code
_entity_poly.pdbx_strand_id
1 'polypeptide(L)' 'NNYFSMTCIITQEMEQVLHVASSCFLDNATDSCCTVRWKNKTMYYIVSVFSLAI' A
#
# COMPACT_ATOMS: atom_id res chain seq x y z
N ASN A 1 17.87 2.99 -12.90
CA ASN A 1 16.53 3.09 -13.55
C ASN A 1 15.52 2.74 -12.46
N ASN A 2 14.48 3.53 -12.20
CA ASN A 2 13.61 3.25 -11.05
C ASN A 2 12.46 2.31 -11.43
N TYR A 3 12.28 1.23 -10.66
CA TYR A 3 11.20 0.26 -10.79
C TYR A 3 10.09 0.56 -9.77
N PHE A 4 8.83 0.48 -10.20
CA PHE A 4 7.68 0.76 -9.33
C PHE A 4 6.77 -0.46 -9.24
N SER A 5 6.42 -0.84 -8.01
CA SER A 5 5.43 -1.87 -7.71
C SER A 5 4.26 -1.27 -6.94
N MET A 6 3.03 -1.63 -7.31
CA MET A 6 1.80 -1.07 -6.75
C MET A 6 0.89 -2.21 -6.27
N THR A 7 0.35 -2.09 -5.06
CA THR A 7 -0.64 -3.02 -4.51
C THR A 7 -1.87 -2.24 -4.08
N CYS A 8 -3.04 -2.62 -4.58
CA CYS A 8 -4.32 -2.02 -4.24
C CYS A 8 -5.20 -3.06 -3.55
N ILE A 9 -5.71 -2.74 -2.36
CA ILE A 9 -6.68 -3.54 -1.61
C ILE A 9 -7.98 -2.76 -1.58
N ILE A 10 -9.04 -3.37 -2.12
CA ILE A 10 -10.39 -2.82 -2.13
C ILE A 10 -11.27 -3.83 -1.42
N THR A 11 -11.90 -3.41 -0.32
CA THR A 11 -12.86 -4.25 0.40
C THR A 11 -14.19 -3.52 0.55
N GLN A 12 -15.28 -4.27 0.42
CA GLN A 12 -16.61 -3.77 0.73
C GLN A 12 -16.75 -3.63 2.24
N GLU A 13 -17.49 -2.61 2.69
CA GLU A 13 -17.77 -2.41 4.10
C GLU A 13 -18.45 -3.66 4.66
N MET A 14 -17.69 -4.37 5.50
CA MET A 14 -18.20 -5.37 6.42
C MET A 14 -17.99 -4.81 7.82
N GLU A 15 -18.80 -5.21 8.79
CA GLU A 15 -18.66 -4.87 10.21
C GLU A 15 -17.40 -5.48 10.87
N GLN A 16 -16.35 -5.73 10.08
CA GLN A 16 -15.13 -6.41 10.46
C GLN A 16 -13.94 -5.47 10.29
N VAL A 17 -12.99 -5.55 11.23
CA VAL A 17 -11.75 -4.77 11.21
C VAL A 17 -10.79 -5.40 10.21
N LEU A 18 -10.39 -4.63 9.19
CA LEU A 18 -9.35 -5.02 8.24
C LEU A 18 -7.96 -4.62 8.78
N HIS A 19 -7.13 -5.59 9.12
CA HIS A 19 -5.72 -5.36 9.44
C HIS A 19 -4.86 -5.57 8.19
N VAL A 20 -4.16 -4.51 7.76
CA VAL A 20 -3.18 -4.59 6.66
C VAL A 20 -1.83 -4.10 7.15
N ALA A 21 -0.81 -4.93 6.93
CA ALA A 21 0.59 -4.63 7.17
C ALA A 21 1.42 -5.09 5.97
N SER A 22 2.51 -4.38 5.70
CA SER A 22 3.48 -4.74 4.66
C SER A 22 4.88 -4.50 5.20
N SER A 23 5.79 -5.44 5.00
CA SER A 23 7.21 -5.33 5.33
C SER A 23 8.04 -5.67 4.09
N CYS A 24 9.11 -4.90 3.88
CA CYS A 24 10.02 -5.07 2.75
C CYS A 24 11.45 -4.77 3.20
N PHE A 25 12.44 -5.42 2.58
CA PHE A 25 13.84 -5.04 2.68
C PHE A 25 14.12 -3.99 1.60
N LEU A 26 14.24 -2.73 2.00
CA LEU A 26 14.46 -1.58 1.13
C LEU A 26 15.78 -0.91 1.49
N ASP A 27 16.52 -0.41 0.50
CA ASP A 27 17.65 0.48 0.72
C ASP A 27 17.12 1.88 1.11
N ASN A 28 17.46 2.34 2.31
CA ASN A 28 16.95 3.60 2.85
C ASN A 28 17.49 4.85 2.13
N ALA A 29 18.50 4.71 1.26
CA ALA A 29 19.06 5.82 0.48
C ALA A 29 18.37 5.98 -0.88
N THR A 30 17.88 4.90 -1.47
CA THR A 30 17.45 4.89 -2.88
C THR A 30 16.03 4.37 -3.10
N ASP A 31 15.52 3.56 -2.17
CA ASP A 31 14.18 2.99 -2.24
C ASP A 31 13.19 3.79 -1.39
N SER A 32 11.91 3.72 -1.74
CA SER A 32 10.86 4.42 -1.02
C SER A 32 9.56 3.63 -1.03
N CYS A 33 8.76 3.75 0.03
CA CYS A 33 7.41 3.21 0.07
C CYS A 33 6.40 4.25 0.56
N CYS A 34 5.18 4.16 0.06
CA CYS A 34 4.07 5.02 0.45
C CYS A 34 2.81 4.18 0.56
N THR A 35 2.08 4.29 1.67
CA THR A 35 0.77 3.65 1.83
C THR A 35 -0.29 4.70 2.11
N VAL A 36 -1.31 4.76 1.25
CA VAL A 36 -2.46 5.66 1.38
C VAL A 36 -3.69 4.83 1.71
N ARG A 37 -4.49 5.30 2.65
CA ARG A 37 -5.73 4.66 3.09
C ARG A 37 -6.89 5.62 2.92
N TRP A 38 -7.97 5.14 2.31
CA TRP A 38 -9.19 5.92 2.09
C TRP A 38 -10.43 5.08 2.40
N LYS A 39 -11.47 5.72 2.95
CA LYS A 39 -12.76 5.10 3.22
C LYS A 39 -13.85 5.95 2.58
N ASN A 40 -14.81 5.31 1.91
CA ASN A 40 -16.09 5.92 1.56
C ASN A 40 -17.24 5.21 2.31
N LYS A 41 -18.49 5.60 2.02
CA LYS A 41 -19.67 5.08 2.73
C LYS A 41 -19.88 3.56 2.63
N THR A 42 -19.25 2.87 1.68
CA THR A 42 -19.55 1.45 1.40
C THR A 42 -18.31 0.60 1.17
N MET A 43 -17.12 1.20 1.14
CA MET A 43 -15.87 0.53 0.78
C MET A 43 -14.67 1.17 1.49
N TYR A 44 -13.63 0.35 1.64
CA TYR A 44 -12.33 0.75 2.13
C TYR A 44 -11.26 0.45 1.08
N TYR A 45 -10.32 1.37 0.94
CA TYR A 45 -9.27 1.36 -0.07
C TYR A 45 -7.92 1.55 0.61
N ILE A 46 -6.99 0.65 0.34
CA ILE A 46 -5.58 0.81 0.71
C ILE A 46 -4.77 0.68 -0.56
N VAL A 47 -3.87 1.64 -0.78
CA VAL A 47 -2.92 1.60 -1.89
C VAL A 47 -1.52 1.69 -1.30
N SER A 48 -0.67 0.74 -1.62
CA SER A 48 0.74 0.71 -1.25
C SER A 48 1.60 0.76 -2.50
N VAL A 49 2.53 1.70 -2.53
CA VAL A 49 3.48 1.95 -3.61
C VAL A 49 4.88 1.66 -3.10
N PHE A 50 5.67 0.95 -3.88
CA PHE A 50 7.08 0.68 -3.63
C PHE A 50 7.91 1.14 -4.83
N SER A 51 8.88 2.01 -4.59
CA SER A 51 9.88 2.48 -5.55
C SER A 51 11.20 1.81 -5.20
N LEU A 52 11.79 1.12 -6.18
CA LEU A 52 13.05 0.39 -6.06
C LEU A 52 14.04 0.97 -7.06
N ALA A 53 15.20 1.40 -6.58
CA ALA A 53 16.29 1.82 -7.45
C ALA A 53 17.12 0.60 -7.84
N ILE A 54 17.14 0.31 -9.15
CA ILE A 54 17.95 -0.76 -9.76
C ILE A 54 19.03 -0.14 -10.66
#